data_AF-A0A965Y9X2-F1
#
_entry.id   AF-A0A965Y9X2-F1
#
_cell.length_a   1.000
_cell.length_b   1.000
_cell.length_c   1.000
_cell.angle_alpha   90.00
_cell.angle_beta   90.00
_cell.angle_gamma   90.00
#
_symmetry.space_group_name_H-M   'P 1'
#
loop_
_entity.id
_entity.type
_entity.pdbx_description
1 polymer ?
#
loop_
_entity_poly.entity_id
_entity_poly.type
_entity_poly.pdbx_seq_one_letter_code
_entity_poly.pdbx_strand_id
1 'polypeptide(L)'
;MWFVPLFLIISIISYLFYIILITLIEHKNLSEVKTSSKHIAIILISYIFSSWIFVWIFLKRDLFYVSYELLSGALLGIANISQTYIWPNVQTTIAELNPASFLQIIQTVGGKFFFFFAFFGMVLMLLDFKKKKNISKLSSIAVIFFSLIWFISIIAYNAFSNLLANSSFIFLILLFLPIAFAFLINIFEKNKDPKIFFVIFLSIWMAATIYMSLNGVRFILLLAPGFAIASAIGLYQLAKILNNFISEEFKIKNDFFKTIYGNTFIFLIFLLFFVLVPVDLKTDSNQQSLFGQAELLSQGSLPNFDDAWFLAFEKLNNQSNENAIITSWWDFGHFFIAVGNRGTTFDGGSQTTPASHWV
;
A
#
# COMPACT_ATOMS: atom_id res chain seq x y z
N MET A 1 -6.92 -11.92 -1.44
CA MET A 1 -6.46 -10.62 -2.00
C MET A 1 -7.20 -10.29 -3.30
N TRP A 2 -8.50 -10.00 -3.24
CA TRP A 2 -9.31 -9.70 -4.44
C TRP A 2 -9.21 -8.22 -4.88
N PHE A 3 -8.60 -7.36 -4.07
CA PHE A 3 -8.56 -5.91 -4.25
C PHE A 3 -7.51 -5.42 -5.26
N VAL A 4 -6.41 -6.15 -5.50
CA VAL A 4 -5.37 -5.71 -6.47
C VAL A 4 -5.92 -5.68 -7.92
N PRO A 5 -6.65 -6.70 -8.40
CA PRO A 5 -7.36 -6.61 -9.68
C PRO A 5 -8.29 -5.41 -9.77
N LEU A 6 -9.00 -5.09 -8.67
CA LEU A 6 -9.90 -3.93 -8.62
C LEU A 6 -9.13 -2.61 -8.76
N PHE A 7 -8.01 -2.45 -8.04
CA PHE A 7 -7.16 -1.26 -8.15
C PHE A 7 -6.66 -1.08 -9.58
N LEU A 8 -6.24 -2.15 -10.24
CA LEU A 8 -5.82 -2.12 -11.62
C LEU A 8 -6.97 -1.63 -12.53
N ILE A 9 -8.14 -2.25 -12.45
CA ILE A 9 -9.33 -1.87 -13.24
C ILE A 9 -9.70 -0.40 -13.05
N ILE A 10 -9.79 0.06 -11.80
CA ILE A 10 -10.10 1.47 -11.49
C ILE A 10 -9.03 2.38 -12.11
N SER A 11 -7.76 2.01 -12.02
CA SER A 11 -6.65 2.80 -12.57
C SER A 11 -6.70 2.91 -14.08
N ILE A 12 -7.12 1.85 -14.76
CA ILE A 12 -7.34 1.87 -16.21
C ILE A 12 -8.49 2.80 -16.57
N ILE A 13 -9.63 2.69 -15.87
CA ILE A 13 -10.78 3.56 -16.10
C ILE A 13 -10.38 5.02 -15.88
N SER A 14 -9.66 5.32 -14.78
CA SER A 14 -9.14 6.64 -14.47
C SER A 14 -8.15 7.16 -15.54
N TYR A 15 -7.28 6.29 -16.07
CA TYR A 15 -6.34 6.69 -17.12
C TYR A 15 -7.01 6.87 -18.49
N LEU A 16 -8.02 6.05 -18.83
CA LEU A 16 -8.84 6.27 -20.01
C LEU A 16 -9.61 7.59 -19.91
N PHE A 17 -10.20 7.88 -18.74
CA PHE A 17 -10.84 9.16 -18.46
C PHE A 17 -9.86 10.32 -18.63
N TYR A 18 -8.64 10.17 -18.11
CA TYR A 18 -7.55 11.15 -18.30
C TYR A 18 -7.23 11.42 -19.78
N ILE A 19 -7.10 10.37 -20.60
CA ILE A 19 -6.84 10.51 -22.04
C ILE A 19 -8.01 11.17 -22.77
N ILE A 20 -9.25 10.78 -22.44
CA ILE A 20 -10.47 11.38 -23.00
C ILE A 20 -10.49 12.88 -22.67
N LEU A 21 -10.23 13.24 -21.41
CA LEU A 21 -10.21 14.63 -20.96
C LEU A 21 -9.18 15.46 -21.74
N ILE A 22 -7.95 14.96 -21.94
CA ILE A 22 -6.96 15.65 -22.79
C ILE A 22 -7.44 15.79 -24.23
N THR A 23 -8.07 14.74 -24.78
CA THR A 23 -8.53 14.75 -26.18
C THR A 23 -9.66 15.76 -26.40
N LEU A 24 -10.55 15.91 -25.41
CA LEU A 24 -11.58 16.94 -25.37
C LEU A 24 -10.98 18.35 -25.29
N ILE A 25 -9.96 18.56 -24.43
CA ILE A 25 -9.22 19.84 -24.33
C ILE A 25 -8.45 20.15 -25.64
N GLU A 26 -8.05 19.12 -26.39
CA GLU A 26 -7.42 19.28 -27.71
C GLU A 26 -8.43 19.57 -28.83
N HIS A 27 -9.75 19.54 -28.56
CA HIS A 27 -10.82 19.63 -29.56
C HIS A 27 -10.65 18.62 -30.71
N LYS A 28 -10.05 17.46 -30.44
CA LYS A 28 -9.84 16.41 -31.45
C LYS A 28 -10.97 15.40 -31.43
N ASN A 29 -11.14 14.72 -32.56
CA ASN A 29 -12.12 13.63 -32.66
C ASN A 29 -11.76 12.47 -31.72
N LEU A 30 -12.78 11.94 -31.05
CA LEU A 30 -12.68 10.79 -30.12
C LEU A 30 -12.11 9.52 -30.79
N SER A 31 -12.05 9.46 -32.13
CA SER A 31 -11.43 8.36 -32.86
C SER A 31 -9.92 8.22 -32.63
N GLU A 32 -9.21 9.29 -32.26
CA GLU A 32 -7.77 9.25 -31.94
C GLU A 32 -7.47 8.56 -30.59
N VAL A 33 -8.46 8.46 -29.68
CA VAL A 33 -8.34 7.75 -28.41
C VAL A 33 -8.08 6.24 -28.64
N LYS A 34 -8.51 5.70 -29.79
CA LYS A 34 -8.41 4.26 -30.13
C LYS A 34 -6.98 3.71 -30.13
N THR A 35 -5.96 4.52 -30.38
CA THR A 35 -4.57 4.02 -30.50
C THR A 35 -3.90 3.88 -29.15
N SER A 36 -4.15 4.83 -28.24
CA SER A 36 -3.62 4.80 -26.87
C SER A 36 -4.35 3.77 -26.00
N SER A 37 -5.66 3.58 -26.23
CA SER A 37 -6.45 2.56 -25.53
C SER A 37 -6.04 1.13 -25.85
N LYS A 38 -5.47 0.86 -27.04
CA LYS A 38 -4.99 -0.48 -27.43
C LYS A 38 -3.88 -1.00 -26.53
N HIS A 39 -2.89 -0.17 -26.19
CA HIS A 39 -1.76 -0.60 -25.34
C HIS A 39 -2.23 -0.93 -23.93
N ILE A 40 -3.11 -0.10 -23.37
CA ILE A 40 -3.72 -0.32 -22.06
C ILE A 40 -4.58 -1.59 -22.08
N ALA A 41 -5.37 -1.81 -23.14
CA ALA A 41 -6.16 -3.01 -23.32
C ALA A 41 -5.29 -4.27 -23.40
N ILE A 42 -4.14 -4.22 -24.09
CA ILE A 42 -3.19 -5.35 -24.15
C ILE A 42 -2.61 -5.66 -22.76
N ILE A 43 -2.22 -4.64 -21.98
CA ILE A 43 -1.73 -4.81 -20.61
C ILE A 43 -2.83 -5.44 -19.73
N LEU A 44 -4.06 -4.97 -19.86
CA LEU A 44 -5.23 -5.54 -19.18
C LEU A 44 -5.46 -6.99 -19.51
N ILE A 45 -5.53 -7.29 -20.80
CA ILE A 45 -5.84 -8.63 -21.30
C ILE A 45 -4.72 -9.57 -20.89
N SER A 46 -3.45 -9.17 -21.00
CA SER A 46 -2.33 -9.99 -20.53
C SER A 46 -2.35 -10.20 -19.02
N TYR A 47 -2.71 -9.19 -18.21
CA TYR A 47 -2.88 -9.35 -16.77
C TYR A 47 -4.04 -10.30 -16.42
N ILE A 48 -5.22 -10.11 -17.01
CA ILE A 48 -6.39 -10.97 -16.78
C ILE A 48 -6.08 -12.40 -17.22
N PHE A 49 -5.48 -12.56 -18.41
CA PHE A 49 -5.15 -13.87 -18.96
C PHE A 49 -4.06 -14.59 -18.15
N SER A 50 -3.02 -13.89 -17.72
CA SER A 50 -1.99 -14.48 -16.83
C SER A 50 -2.59 -14.83 -15.47
N SER A 51 -3.42 -13.95 -14.88
CA SER A 51 -4.13 -14.24 -13.63
C SER A 51 -5.03 -15.46 -13.76
N TRP A 52 -5.76 -15.58 -14.88
CA TRP A 52 -6.56 -16.76 -15.20
C TRP A 52 -5.71 -18.03 -15.28
N ILE A 53 -4.61 -18.01 -16.01
CA ILE A 53 -3.70 -19.16 -16.11
C ILE A 53 -3.20 -19.58 -14.73
N PHE A 54 -2.74 -18.63 -13.90
CA PHE A 54 -2.22 -18.95 -12.58
C PHE A 54 -3.30 -19.49 -11.63
N VAL A 55 -4.51 -18.91 -11.64
CA VAL A 55 -5.64 -19.43 -10.86
C VAL A 55 -5.98 -20.86 -11.29
N TRP A 56 -6.02 -21.12 -12.59
CA TRP A 56 -6.30 -22.45 -13.11
C TRP A 56 -5.24 -23.47 -12.70
N ILE A 57 -3.94 -23.12 -12.83
CA ILE A 57 -2.81 -23.98 -12.46
C ILE A 57 -2.82 -24.31 -10.97
N PHE A 58 -2.95 -23.31 -10.10
CA PHE A 58 -2.74 -23.48 -8.66
C PHE A 58 -3.99 -23.91 -7.89
N LEU A 59 -5.17 -23.43 -8.28
CA LEU A 59 -6.40 -23.68 -7.53
C LEU A 59 -7.27 -24.78 -8.15
N LYS A 60 -7.03 -25.17 -9.42
CA LYS A 60 -7.86 -26.14 -10.16
C LYS A 60 -9.37 -25.81 -10.12
N ARG A 61 -9.72 -24.54 -9.90
CA ARG A 61 -11.11 -24.05 -9.83
C ARG A 61 -11.59 -23.59 -11.20
N ASP A 62 -12.89 -23.63 -11.40
CA ASP A 62 -13.53 -23.07 -12.60
C ASP A 62 -13.28 -21.55 -12.68
N LEU A 63 -12.76 -21.12 -13.82
CA LEU A 63 -12.36 -19.75 -14.12
C LEU A 63 -13.55 -18.77 -14.13
N PHE A 64 -14.72 -19.22 -14.60
CA PHE A 64 -15.93 -18.40 -14.59
C PHE A 64 -16.42 -18.15 -13.18
N TYR A 65 -16.39 -19.19 -12.34
CA TYR A 65 -16.80 -19.08 -10.94
C TYR A 65 -15.89 -18.12 -10.17
N VAL A 66 -14.56 -18.27 -10.31
CA VAL A 66 -13.59 -17.39 -9.63
C VAL A 66 -13.73 -15.93 -10.08
N SER A 67 -13.94 -15.69 -11.37
CA SER A 67 -14.10 -14.33 -11.90
C SER A 67 -15.40 -13.68 -11.43
N TYR A 68 -16.50 -14.44 -11.38
CA TYR A 68 -17.78 -13.99 -10.84
C TYR A 68 -17.69 -13.67 -9.35
N GLU A 69 -17.06 -14.54 -8.57
CA GLU A 69 -16.86 -14.36 -7.12
C GLU A 69 -15.98 -13.12 -6.85
N LEU A 70 -14.96 -12.88 -7.68
CA LEU A 70 -14.10 -11.69 -7.60
C LEU A 70 -14.88 -10.39 -7.88
N LEU A 71 -15.71 -10.36 -8.93
CA LEU A 71 -16.48 -9.16 -9.29
C LEU A 71 -17.64 -8.90 -8.31
N SER A 72 -18.37 -9.94 -7.92
CA SER A 72 -19.51 -9.83 -6.99
C SER A 72 -19.05 -9.55 -5.55
N GLY A 73 -18.02 -10.24 -5.07
CA GLY A 73 -17.44 -10.03 -3.75
C GLY A 73 -16.72 -8.69 -3.60
N ALA A 74 -16.08 -8.18 -4.66
CA ALA A 74 -15.40 -6.88 -4.61
C ALA A 74 -16.37 -5.69 -4.55
N LEU A 75 -17.53 -5.78 -5.19
CA LEU A 75 -18.54 -4.72 -5.18
C LEU A 75 -19.33 -4.69 -3.87
N LEU A 76 -19.55 -5.85 -3.23
CA LEU A 76 -20.36 -5.97 -2.03
C LEU A 76 -19.54 -5.99 -0.72
N GLY A 77 -18.25 -6.37 -0.77
CA GLY A 77 -17.42 -6.63 0.40
C GLY A 77 -16.64 -5.43 0.96
N ILE A 78 -16.50 -4.31 0.22
CA ILE A 78 -15.80 -3.10 0.71
C ILE A 78 -16.60 -2.41 1.83
N ALA A 79 -17.93 -2.58 1.85
CA ALA A 79 -18.83 -1.84 2.72
C ALA A 79 -19.04 -2.46 4.11
N ASN A 80 -18.72 -3.74 4.34
CA ASN A 80 -19.17 -4.48 5.53
C ASN A 80 -18.05 -4.83 6.53
N ILE A 81 -16.88 -4.20 6.45
CA ILE A 81 -15.74 -4.53 7.32
C ILE A 81 -15.81 -3.78 8.66
N SER A 82 -16.67 -2.79 8.81
CA SER A 82 -16.78 -1.99 10.03
C SER A 82 -18.12 -2.18 10.73
N GLN A 83 -18.06 -2.91 11.84
CA GLN A 83 -18.94 -2.82 13.01
C GLN A 83 -20.38 -3.33 12.83
N THR A 84 -20.60 -4.59 13.17
CA THR A 84 -21.93 -5.02 13.62
C THR A 84 -22.25 -4.32 14.95
N TYR A 85 -23.36 -3.58 15.01
CA TYR A 85 -23.87 -2.85 16.19
C TYR A 85 -24.40 -3.75 17.31
N ILE A 86 -23.78 -4.90 17.55
CA ILE A 86 -24.22 -5.85 18.57
C ILE A 86 -23.42 -5.54 19.84
N TRP A 87 -24.13 -5.26 20.94
CA TRP A 87 -23.53 -5.06 22.26
C TRP A 87 -23.41 -6.41 22.99
N PRO A 88 -22.24 -6.78 23.56
CA PRO A 88 -20.98 -6.07 23.47
C PRO A 88 -20.29 -6.36 22.13
N ASN A 89 -19.62 -5.36 21.56
CA ASN A 89 -18.93 -5.55 20.30
C ASN A 89 -17.57 -6.23 20.54
N VAL A 90 -17.61 -7.56 20.62
CA VAL A 90 -16.44 -8.42 20.78
C VAL A 90 -15.42 -8.28 19.65
N GLN A 91 -15.79 -7.78 18.46
CA GLN A 91 -14.84 -7.61 17.36
C GLN A 91 -13.79 -6.53 17.66
N THR A 92 -14.04 -5.65 18.63
CA THR A 92 -13.06 -4.66 19.09
C THR A 92 -11.94 -5.24 19.94
N THR A 93 -12.13 -6.44 20.51
CA THR A 93 -11.06 -7.16 21.23
C THR A 93 -10.08 -7.84 20.27
N ILE A 94 -10.44 -7.97 18.99
CA ILE A 94 -9.58 -8.52 17.94
C ILE A 94 -8.64 -7.42 17.45
N ALA A 95 -7.39 -7.48 17.91
CA ALA A 95 -6.38 -6.45 17.64
C ALA A 95 -6.19 -6.15 16.14
N GLU A 96 -6.37 -7.15 15.26
CA GLU A 96 -6.24 -7.01 13.80
C GLU A 96 -7.32 -6.15 13.14
N LEU A 97 -8.50 -6.06 13.77
CA LEU A 97 -9.65 -5.29 13.30
C LEU A 97 -9.66 -3.86 13.83
N ASN A 98 -8.76 -3.54 14.77
CA ASN A 98 -8.67 -2.20 15.32
C ASN A 98 -8.12 -1.21 14.28
N PRO A 99 -8.67 0.01 14.25
CA PRO A 99 -8.23 1.04 13.31
C PRO A 99 -6.77 1.43 13.58
N ALA A 100 -5.95 1.49 12.53
CA ALA A 100 -4.59 1.98 12.68
C ALA A 100 -4.55 3.51 12.76
N SER A 101 -3.66 4.03 13.60
CA SER A 101 -3.38 5.48 13.60
C SER A 101 -2.49 5.86 12.40
N PHE A 102 -2.57 7.12 11.96
CA PHE A 102 -1.70 7.61 10.89
C PHE A 102 -0.21 7.44 11.22
N LEU A 103 0.17 7.71 12.47
CA LEU A 103 1.55 7.53 12.92
C LEU A 103 1.99 6.07 12.81
N GLN A 104 1.11 5.13 13.19
CA GLN A 104 1.35 3.70 13.06
C GLN A 104 1.51 3.29 11.59
N ILE A 105 0.67 3.82 10.69
CA ILE A 105 0.82 3.57 9.24
C ILE A 105 2.20 4.02 8.78
N ILE A 106 2.62 5.26 9.10
CA ILE A 106 3.94 5.79 8.72
C ILE A 106 5.06 4.90 9.27
N GLN A 107 4.99 4.52 10.54
CA GLN A 107 6.04 3.73 11.18
C GLN A 107 6.15 2.34 10.55
N THR A 108 5.01 1.70 10.25
CA THR A 108 4.99 0.34 9.69
C THR A 108 5.51 0.28 8.25
N VAL A 109 5.30 1.33 7.44
CA VAL A 109 5.80 1.38 6.05
C VAL A 109 7.26 1.80 5.92
N GLY A 110 7.99 1.94 7.04
CA GLY A 110 9.42 2.30 7.06
C GLY A 110 9.73 3.69 7.64
N GLY A 111 8.72 4.41 8.11
CA GLY A 111 8.88 5.69 8.80
C GLY A 111 8.76 6.92 7.90
N LYS A 112 8.97 8.09 8.52
CA LYS A 112 8.76 9.42 7.92
C LYS A 112 9.59 9.65 6.65
N PHE A 113 10.81 9.10 6.59
CA PHE A 113 11.71 9.23 5.45
C PHE A 113 11.16 8.56 4.18
N PHE A 114 10.82 7.27 4.25
CA PHE A 114 10.25 6.56 3.11
C PHE A 114 8.87 7.09 2.73
N PHE A 115 8.10 7.56 3.72
CA PHE A 115 6.85 8.27 3.47
C PHE A 115 7.03 9.52 2.63
N PHE A 116 7.97 10.38 3.00
CA PHE A 116 8.30 11.54 2.19
C PHE A 116 8.67 11.13 0.76
N PHE A 117 9.57 10.17 0.58
CA PHE A 117 10.02 9.77 -0.76
C PHE A 117 8.97 9.07 -1.60
N ALA A 118 8.05 8.33 -1.00
CA ALA A 118 6.95 7.71 -1.72
C ALA A 118 6.04 8.76 -2.37
N PHE A 119 5.57 9.73 -1.59
CA PHE A 119 4.65 10.75 -2.11
C PHE A 119 5.36 11.82 -2.95
N PHE A 120 6.50 12.31 -2.50
CA PHE A 120 7.28 13.29 -3.25
C PHE A 120 7.83 12.69 -4.56
N GLY A 121 8.23 11.42 -4.54
CA GLY A 121 8.69 10.70 -5.72
C GLY A 121 7.64 10.61 -6.82
N MET A 122 6.38 10.36 -6.46
CA MET A 122 5.26 10.38 -7.41
C MET A 122 5.06 11.76 -8.05
N VAL A 123 5.21 12.85 -7.27
CA VAL A 123 5.18 14.23 -7.80
C VAL A 123 6.31 14.45 -8.80
N LEU A 124 7.54 14.07 -8.45
CA LEU A 124 8.71 14.20 -9.33
C LEU A 124 8.58 13.37 -10.61
N MET A 125 7.96 12.19 -10.54
CA MET A 125 7.69 11.35 -11.70
C MET A 125 6.74 12.01 -12.69
N LEU A 126 5.72 12.74 -12.20
CA LEU A 126 4.81 13.50 -13.04
C LEU A 126 5.44 14.75 -13.65
N LEU A 127 6.41 15.37 -12.98
CA LEU A 127 6.98 16.66 -13.38
C LEU A 127 8.38 16.47 -14.02
N ASP A 128 8.45 15.96 -15.25
CA ASP A 128 9.72 15.87 -15.99
C ASP A 128 10.13 17.22 -16.62
N PHE A 129 11.30 17.74 -16.26
CA PHE A 129 11.79 19.06 -16.64
C PHE A 129 12.37 19.15 -18.04
N LYS A 130 12.78 18.03 -18.65
CA LYS A 130 13.59 18.06 -19.87
C LYS A 130 12.85 18.58 -21.12
N LYS A 131 11.51 18.68 -21.09
CA LYS A 131 10.70 18.98 -22.28
C LYS A 131 9.78 20.22 -22.15
N LYS A 132 9.95 21.05 -21.11
CA LYS A 132 8.93 22.05 -20.74
C LYS A 132 9.17 23.45 -21.33
N LYS A 133 8.08 24.10 -21.75
CA LYS A 133 8.05 25.53 -22.12
C LYS A 133 8.30 26.39 -20.87
N ASN A 134 8.83 27.61 -21.03
CA ASN A 134 9.22 28.47 -19.88
C ASN A 134 8.11 28.66 -18.83
N ILE A 135 6.86 28.91 -19.25
CA ILE A 135 5.73 29.12 -18.32
C ILE A 135 5.40 27.83 -17.55
N SER A 136 5.42 26.68 -18.22
CA SER A 136 5.07 25.40 -17.61
C SER A 136 6.21 24.83 -16.75
N LYS A 137 7.45 25.27 -17.02
CA LYS A 137 8.60 25.03 -16.15
C LYS A 137 8.44 25.74 -14.81
N LEU A 138 8.00 27.01 -14.80
CA LEU A 138 7.81 27.77 -13.57
C LEU A 138 6.70 27.17 -12.69
N SER A 139 5.56 26.79 -13.27
CA SER A 139 4.47 26.15 -12.52
C SER A 139 4.89 24.78 -11.96
N SER A 140 5.69 24.01 -12.70
CA SER A 140 6.23 22.74 -12.23
C SER A 140 7.18 22.92 -11.04
N ILE A 141 8.04 23.95 -11.09
CA ILE A 141 8.92 24.30 -9.96
C ILE A 141 8.08 24.71 -8.74
N ALA A 142 7.06 25.55 -8.94
CA ALA A 142 6.16 25.96 -7.86
C ALA A 142 5.47 24.78 -7.17
N VAL A 143 4.97 23.81 -7.95
CA VAL A 143 4.35 22.59 -7.39
C VAL A 143 5.37 21.74 -6.64
N ILE A 144 6.62 21.62 -7.09
CA ILE A 144 7.66 20.91 -6.33
C ILE A 144 7.94 21.58 -5.00
N PHE A 145 8.15 22.90 -4.99
CA PHE A 145 8.40 23.63 -3.74
C PHE A 145 7.21 23.52 -2.80
N PHE A 146 5.99 23.68 -3.31
CA PHE A 146 4.77 23.44 -2.56
C PHE A 146 4.73 22.02 -1.97
N SER A 147 5.00 20.99 -2.79
CA SER A 147 5.00 19.59 -2.37
C SER A 147 6.01 19.31 -1.27
N LEU A 148 7.23 19.86 -1.41
CA LEU A 148 8.30 19.71 -0.44
C LEU A 148 7.90 20.29 0.92
N ILE A 149 7.44 21.55 0.93
CA ILE A 149 6.98 22.23 2.15
C ILE A 149 5.77 21.52 2.75
N TRP A 150 4.82 21.08 1.91
CA TRP A 150 3.59 20.43 2.33
C TRP A 150 3.86 19.09 3.01
N PHE A 151 4.65 18.20 2.40
CA PHE A 151 4.98 16.91 3.00
C PHE A 151 5.84 17.07 4.26
N ILE A 152 6.79 18.01 4.29
CA ILE A 152 7.54 18.31 5.51
C ILE A 152 6.58 18.78 6.62
N SER A 153 5.61 19.65 6.30
CA SER A 153 4.62 20.14 7.26
C SER A 153 3.73 19.02 7.82
N ILE A 154 3.26 18.10 6.96
CA ILE A 154 2.49 16.91 7.37
C ILE A 154 3.30 16.03 8.34
N ILE A 155 4.59 15.88 8.09
CA ILE A 155 5.49 15.01 8.86
C ILE A 155 5.95 15.66 10.18
N ALA A 156 6.15 16.98 10.19
CA ALA A 156 6.73 17.73 11.29
C ALA A 156 5.69 18.21 12.31
N TYR A 157 4.47 18.55 11.86
CA TYR A 157 3.54 19.29 12.71
C TYR A 157 2.44 18.39 13.29
N ASN A 158 2.51 18.12 14.60
CA ASN A 158 1.52 17.33 15.35
C ASN A 158 0.10 17.95 15.33
N ALA A 159 -0.06 19.24 15.02
CA ALA A 159 -1.42 19.81 14.90
C ALA A 159 -2.16 19.29 13.66
N PHE A 160 -1.43 18.89 12.61
CA PHE A 160 -2.04 18.19 11.48
C PHE A 160 -2.55 16.83 11.97
N SER A 161 -1.78 16.06 12.76
CA SER A 161 -2.27 14.76 13.27
C SER A 161 -3.58 14.85 14.05
N ASN A 162 -3.87 15.95 14.74
CA ASN A 162 -5.15 16.14 15.45
C ASN A 162 -6.32 16.46 14.50
N LEU A 163 -6.11 17.28 13.46
CA LEU A 163 -7.14 17.56 12.45
C LEU A 163 -7.42 16.31 11.59
N LEU A 164 -6.38 15.54 11.33
CA LEU A 164 -6.42 14.29 10.57
C LEU A 164 -7.05 13.12 11.35
N ALA A 165 -6.98 13.14 12.69
CA ALA A 165 -7.60 12.13 13.54
C ALA A 165 -9.14 12.16 13.49
N ASN A 166 -9.74 13.32 13.17
CA ASN A 166 -11.19 13.50 13.18
C ASN A 166 -11.87 13.09 11.86
N SER A 167 -11.13 12.89 10.77
CA SER A 167 -11.72 12.53 9.47
C SER A 167 -10.74 11.86 8.50
N SER A 168 -10.83 10.54 8.41
CA SER A 168 -10.02 9.69 7.49
C SER A 168 -10.05 10.16 6.04
N PHE A 169 -11.17 10.74 5.59
CA PHE A 169 -11.33 11.22 4.22
C PHE A 169 -10.60 12.54 3.93
N ILE A 170 -10.68 13.52 4.85
CA ILE A 170 -9.96 14.80 4.71
C ILE A 170 -8.45 14.54 4.71
N PHE A 171 -8.00 13.60 5.53
CA PHE A 171 -6.60 13.17 5.53
C PHE A 171 -6.12 12.70 4.17
N LEU A 172 -6.87 11.81 3.52
CA LEU A 172 -6.51 11.31 2.19
C LEU A 172 -6.48 12.45 1.16
N ILE A 173 -7.45 13.36 1.18
CA ILE A 173 -7.46 14.51 0.27
C ILE A 173 -6.18 15.35 0.45
N LEU A 174 -5.84 15.70 1.69
CA LEU A 174 -4.67 16.53 1.99
C LEU A 174 -3.36 15.82 1.63
N LEU A 175 -3.29 14.50 1.81
CA LEU A 175 -2.11 13.71 1.46
C LEU A 175 -1.87 13.66 -0.04
N PHE A 176 -2.92 13.49 -0.85
CA PHE A 176 -2.83 13.40 -2.31
C PHE A 176 -2.90 14.76 -3.01
N LEU A 177 -3.11 15.87 -2.28
CA LEU A 177 -3.22 17.22 -2.83
C LEU A 177 -2.04 17.62 -3.73
N PRO A 178 -0.75 17.42 -3.35
CA PRO A 178 0.36 17.83 -4.21
C PRO A 178 0.45 16.99 -5.49
N ILE A 179 0.06 15.71 -5.42
CA ILE A 179 -0.01 14.81 -6.58
C ILE A 179 -1.13 15.26 -7.53
N ALA A 180 -2.28 15.68 -6.98
CA ALA A 180 -3.37 16.24 -7.77
C ALA A 180 -2.94 17.51 -8.53
N PHE A 181 -2.18 18.42 -7.90
CA PHE A 181 -1.62 19.58 -8.60
C PHE A 181 -0.63 19.19 -9.70
N ALA A 182 0.20 18.16 -9.47
CA ALA A 182 1.09 17.64 -10.50
C ALA A 182 0.32 17.03 -11.69
N PHE A 183 -0.82 16.37 -11.44
CA PHE A 183 -1.71 15.90 -12.49
C PHE A 183 -2.33 17.06 -13.28
N LEU A 184 -2.79 18.11 -12.61
CA LEU A 184 -3.36 19.29 -13.28
C LEU A 184 -2.35 19.92 -14.25
N ILE A 185 -1.08 20.06 -13.85
CA ILE A 185 -0.03 20.54 -14.76
C ILE A 185 0.07 19.66 -16.02
N ASN A 186 0.09 18.33 -15.85
CA ASN A 186 0.17 17.41 -16.99
C ASN A 186 -1.07 17.48 -17.89
N ILE A 187 -2.26 17.73 -17.33
CA ILE A 187 -3.49 17.97 -18.12
C ILE A 187 -3.34 19.24 -18.96
N PHE A 188 -2.90 20.36 -18.36
CA PHE A 188 -2.68 21.62 -19.07
C PHE A 188 -1.57 21.51 -20.14
N GLU A 189 -0.56 20.71 -19.87
CA GLU A 189 0.52 20.39 -20.83
C GLU A 189 0.12 19.36 -21.89
N LYS A 190 -1.09 18.78 -21.79
CA LYS A 190 -1.62 17.75 -22.70
C LYS A 190 -0.69 16.53 -22.78
N ASN A 191 -0.04 16.20 -21.68
CA ASN A 191 0.93 15.10 -21.61
C ASN A 191 0.20 13.74 -21.64
N LYS A 192 0.58 12.86 -22.56
CA LYS A 192 0.03 11.50 -22.69
C LYS A 192 1.05 10.40 -22.34
N ASP A 193 2.14 10.74 -21.65
CA ASP A 193 3.19 9.78 -21.27
C ASP A 193 2.59 8.60 -20.46
N PRO A 194 2.88 7.34 -20.82
CA PRO A 194 2.46 6.16 -20.07
C PRO A 194 2.84 6.18 -18.59
N LYS A 195 3.86 6.94 -18.16
CA LYS A 195 4.22 7.14 -16.75
C LYS A 195 3.05 7.62 -15.88
N ILE A 196 2.12 8.37 -16.48
CA ILE A 196 0.94 8.91 -15.80
C ILE A 196 0.03 7.77 -15.31
N PHE A 197 -0.11 6.69 -16.09
CA PHE A 197 -0.84 5.50 -15.68
C PHE A 197 -0.27 4.89 -14.40
N PHE A 198 1.06 4.76 -14.31
CA PHE A 198 1.71 4.20 -13.12
C PHE A 198 1.47 5.06 -11.87
N VAL A 199 1.50 6.39 -11.99
CA VAL A 199 1.21 7.27 -10.85
C VAL A 199 -0.26 7.21 -10.45
N ILE A 200 -1.19 7.11 -11.41
CA ILE A 200 -2.62 6.88 -11.14
C ILE A 200 -2.80 5.57 -10.37
N PHE A 201 -2.16 4.50 -10.84
CA PHE A 201 -2.23 3.19 -10.22
C PHE A 201 -1.69 3.18 -8.79
N LEU A 202 -0.51 3.74 -8.57
CA LEU A 202 0.06 3.85 -7.22
C LEU A 202 -0.80 4.74 -6.32
N SER A 203 -1.36 5.83 -6.85
CA SER A 203 -2.22 6.71 -6.07
C SER A 203 -3.50 6.00 -5.60
N ILE A 204 -4.16 5.26 -6.49
CA ILE A 204 -5.38 4.50 -6.16
C ILE A 204 -5.05 3.38 -5.15
N TRP A 205 -4.00 2.60 -5.40
CA TRP A 205 -3.58 1.54 -4.49
C TRP A 205 -3.28 2.11 -3.11
N MET A 206 -2.42 3.12 -3.01
CA MET A 206 -2.03 3.71 -1.73
C MET A 206 -3.22 4.38 -1.04
N ALA A 207 -4.06 5.14 -1.75
CA ALA A 207 -5.24 5.78 -1.15
C ALA A 207 -6.22 4.74 -0.58
N ALA A 208 -6.52 3.68 -1.35
CA ALA A 208 -7.43 2.64 -0.92
C ALA A 208 -6.88 1.86 0.28
N THR A 209 -5.61 1.47 0.25
CA THR A 209 -5.00 0.68 1.34
C THR A 209 -4.75 1.52 2.60
N ILE A 210 -4.42 2.80 2.48
CA ILE A 210 -4.38 3.73 3.62
C ILE A 210 -5.78 3.87 4.22
N TYR A 211 -6.82 4.09 3.40
CA TYR A 211 -8.20 4.15 3.89
C TYR A 211 -8.62 2.87 4.62
N MET A 212 -8.31 1.71 4.05
CA MET A 212 -8.59 0.41 4.68
C MET A 212 -7.82 0.26 6.00
N SER A 213 -6.56 0.70 6.05
CA SER A 213 -5.72 0.64 7.26
C SER A 213 -6.27 1.48 8.41
N LEU A 214 -6.88 2.63 8.10
CA LEU A 214 -7.58 3.47 9.07
C LEU A 214 -8.82 2.78 9.67
N ASN A 215 -9.32 1.70 9.06
CA ASN A 215 -10.41 0.88 9.56
C ASN A 215 -9.96 -0.49 10.10
N GLY A 216 -8.69 -0.87 9.93
CA GLY A 216 -8.15 -2.15 10.39
C GLY A 216 -6.65 -2.29 10.12
N VAL A 217 -5.86 -2.51 11.17
CA VAL A 217 -4.39 -2.54 11.09
C VAL A 217 -3.84 -3.61 10.15
N ARG A 218 -4.53 -4.73 9.97
CA ARG A 218 -4.12 -5.81 9.05
C ARG A 218 -3.95 -5.36 7.60
N PHE A 219 -4.64 -4.29 7.19
CA PHE A 219 -4.57 -3.78 5.82
C PHE A 219 -3.28 -3.01 5.52
N ILE A 220 -2.47 -2.67 6.54
CA ILE A 220 -1.17 -2.01 6.33
C ILE A 220 -0.23 -2.89 5.50
N LEU A 221 -0.32 -4.21 5.66
CA LEU A 221 0.49 -5.15 4.87
C LEU A 221 0.26 -4.96 3.36
N LEU A 222 -0.96 -4.58 2.96
CA LEU A 222 -1.31 -4.33 1.56
C LEU A 222 -0.71 -3.04 1.01
N LEU A 223 -0.39 -2.08 1.87
CA LEU A 223 0.23 -0.81 1.49
C LEU A 223 1.71 -1.00 1.16
N ALA A 224 2.39 -1.98 1.79
CA ALA A 224 3.84 -2.14 1.70
C ALA A 224 4.40 -2.22 0.26
N PRO A 225 3.85 -3.04 -0.67
CA PRO A 225 4.40 -3.12 -2.02
C PRO A 225 4.25 -1.81 -2.82
N GLY A 226 3.07 -1.18 -2.76
CA GLY A 226 2.81 0.09 -3.44
C GLY A 226 3.74 1.20 -2.94
N PHE A 227 3.96 1.22 -1.62
CA PHE A 227 4.84 2.17 -0.97
C PHE A 227 6.32 1.95 -1.29
N ALA A 228 6.77 0.68 -1.36
CA ALA A 228 8.13 0.33 -1.76
C ALA A 228 8.42 0.79 -3.20
N ILE A 229 7.47 0.57 -4.12
CA ILE A 229 7.60 1.04 -5.51
C ILE A 229 7.65 2.57 -5.57
N ALA A 230 6.72 3.25 -4.89
CA ALA A 230 6.65 4.71 -4.88
C ALA A 230 7.93 5.34 -4.28
N SER A 231 8.43 4.81 -3.17
CA SER A 231 9.66 5.30 -2.53
C SER A 231 10.91 5.04 -3.40
N ALA A 232 10.99 3.87 -4.05
CA ALA A 232 12.05 3.58 -5.01
C ALA A 232 12.05 4.55 -6.20
N ILE A 233 10.87 4.91 -6.71
CA ILE A 233 10.72 5.95 -7.75
C ILE A 233 11.27 7.29 -7.25
N GLY A 234 10.94 7.69 -6.02
CA GLY A 234 11.45 8.93 -5.43
C GLY A 234 12.96 8.96 -5.29
N LEU A 235 13.55 7.88 -4.76
CA LEU A 235 15.00 7.73 -4.63
C LEU A 235 15.69 7.71 -6.01
N TYR A 236 15.10 7.05 -7.00
CA TYR A 236 15.62 7.06 -8.37
C TYR A 236 15.60 8.46 -8.99
N GLN A 237 14.54 9.25 -8.75
CA GLN A 237 14.48 10.62 -9.28
C GLN A 237 15.51 11.52 -8.63
N LEU A 238 15.78 11.36 -7.33
CA LEU A 238 16.93 12.02 -6.70
C LEU A 238 18.26 11.59 -7.31
N ALA A 239 18.46 10.28 -7.49
CA ALA A 239 19.67 9.74 -8.11
C ALA A 239 19.89 10.32 -9.50
N LYS A 240 18.82 10.46 -10.29
CA LYS A 240 18.83 11.08 -11.62
C LYS A 240 19.20 12.57 -11.57
N ILE A 241 18.73 13.33 -10.59
CA ILE A 241 19.10 14.73 -10.39
C ILE A 241 20.60 14.84 -10.07
N LEU A 242 21.07 14.02 -9.13
CA LEU A 242 22.49 13.96 -8.74
C LEU A 242 23.39 13.55 -9.91
N ASN A 243 22.97 12.54 -10.68
CA ASN A 243 23.66 12.09 -11.88
C ASN A 243 23.86 13.22 -12.89
N ASN A 244 22.80 14.00 -13.18
CA ASN A 244 22.92 15.13 -14.10
C ASN A 244 23.91 16.17 -13.54
N PHE A 245 23.78 16.55 -12.26
CA PHE A 245 24.66 17.52 -11.62
C PHE A 245 26.15 17.10 -11.66
N ILE A 246 26.46 15.87 -11.26
CA ILE A 246 27.83 15.34 -11.26
C ILE A 246 28.37 15.24 -12.69
N SER A 247 27.57 14.76 -13.63
CA SER A 247 28.02 14.61 -15.02
C SER A 247 28.34 15.95 -15.71
N GLU A 248 27.58 16.99 -15.39
CA GLU A 248 27.82 18.36 -15.88
C GLU A 248 29.07 18.97 -15.25
N GLU A 249 29.23 18.87 -13.93
CA GLU A 249 30.35 19.46 -13.19
C GLU A 249 31.69 18.79 -13.53
N PHE A 250 31.72 17.45 -13.56
CA PHE A 250 32.94 16.68 -13.87
C PHE A 250 33.14 16.39 -15.35
N LYS A 251 32.26 16.92 -16.23
CA LYS A 251 32.33 16.76 -17.70
C LYS A 251 32.51 15.30 -18.14
N ILE A 252 31.79 14.39 -17.48
CA ILE A 252 31.91 12.95 -17.72
C ILE A 252 31.38 12.64 -19.13
N LYS A 253 32.24 12.13 -20.01
CA LYS A 253 31.87 11.86 -21.41
C LYS A 253 31.12 10.54 -21.59
N ASN A 254 31.43 9.52 -20.78
CA ASN A 254 30.90 8.16 -20.95
C ASN A 254 29.49 8.05 -20.35
N ASP A 255 28.50 7.68 -21.18
CA ASP A 255 27.09 7.59 -20.82
C ASP A 255 26.79 6.56 -19.73
N PHE A 256 27.55 5.47 -19.65
CA PHE A 256 27.43 4.50 -18.56
C PHE A 256 27.72 5.17 -17.21
N PHE A 257 28.88 5.83 -17.11
CA PHE A 257 29.31 6.50 -15.88
C PHE A 257 28.41 7.68 -15.50
N LYS A 258 27.78 8.37 -16.47
CA LYS A 258 26.79 9.43 -16.18
C LYS A 258 25.61 8.97 -15.34
N THR A 259 25.29 7.67 -15.33
CA THR A 259 24.12 7.13 -14.62
C THR A 259 24.45 6.42 -13.31
N ILE A 260 25.73 6.17 -13.03
CA ILE A 260 26.14 5.32 -11.91
C ILE A 260 26.35 6.10 -10.63
N TYR A 261 27.03 7.24 -10.67
CA TYR A 261 27.48 7.94 -9.46
C TYR A 261 26.33 8.31 -8.52
N GLY A 262 25.26 8.89 -9.04
CA GLY A 262 24.06 9.23 -8.28
C GLY A 262 23.33 7.99 -7.76
N ASN A 263 23.27 6.91 -8.56
CA ASN A 263 22.65 5.65 -8.12
C ASN A 263 23.45 5.02 -6.97
N THR A 264 24.78 4.95 -7.10
CA THR A 264 25.67 4.45 -6.06
C THR A 264 25.60 5.31 -4.81
N PHE A 265 25.59 6.64 -4.95
CA PHE A 265 25.49 7.55 -3.82
C PHE A 265 24.16 7.39 -3.06
N ILE A 266 23.04 7.34 -3.77
CA ILE A 266 21.73 7.09 -3.15
C ILE A 266 21.67 5.70 -2.51
N PHE A 267 22.25 4.68 -3.13
CA PHE A 267 22.35 3.34 -2.55
C PHE A 267 23.15 3.34 -1.23
N LEU A 268 24.29 4.02 -1.19
CA LEU A 268 25.09 4.17 0.02
C LEU A 268 24.34 4.93 1.12
N ILE A 269 23.63 6.01 0.77
CA ILE A 269 22.78 6.74 1.72
C ILE A 269 21.67 5.84 2.24
N PHE A 270 21.03 5.06 1.38
CA PHE A 270 19.99 4.13 1.78
C PHE A 270 20.53 3.07 2.75
N LEU A 271 21.70 2.49 2.45
CA LEU A 271 22.36 1.51 3.31
C LEU A 271 22.74 2.13 4.66
N LEU A 272 23.28 3.35 4.64
CA LEU A 272 23.63 4.10 5.83
C LEU A 272 22.39 4.44 6.66
N PHE A 273 21.28 4.83 6.03
CA PHE A 273 20.00 5.08 6.70
C PHE A 273 19.48 3.81 7.36
N PHE A 274 19.54 2.68 6.66
CA PHE A 274 19.07 1.38 7.14
C PHE A 274 19.83 0.91 8.39
N VAL A 275 21.14 1.19 8.45
CA VAL A 275 22.02 0.75 9.55
C VAL A 275 22.11 1.77 10.68
N LEU A 276 22.17 3.08 10.38
CA LEU A 276 22.55 4.12 11.34
C LEU A 276 21.40 5.02 11.80
N VAL A 277 20.32 5.17 11.03
CA VAL A 277 19.29 6.15 11.38
C VAL A 277 18.27 5.53 12.33
N PRO A 278 18.14 6.07 13.56
CA PRO A 278 17.14 5.60 14.48
C PRO A 278 15.74 5.95 13.98
N VAL A 279 14.80 5.03 14.14
CA VAL A 279 13.39 5.26 13.83
C VAL A 279 12.66 5.58 15.11
N ASP A 280 12.07 6.78 15.19
CA ASP A 280 11.27 7.20 16.33
C ASP A 280 9.97 6.37 16.43
N LEU A 281 10.04 5.31 17.20
CA LEU A 281 8.91 4.56 17.73
C LEU A 281 8.94 4.71 19.25
N LYS A 282 7.85 5.24 19.82
CA LYS A 282 7.71 5.64 21.24
C LYS A 282 7.61 4.44 22.19
N THR A 283 8.53 3.49 22.11
CA THR A 283 8.62 2.36 23.03
C THR A 283 10.05 2.26 23.52
N ASP A 284 10.25 2.86 24.70
CA ASP A 284 11.46 2.86 25.50
C ASP A 284 12.70 3.55 24.93
N SER A 285 13.53 4.02 25.87
CA SER A 285 14.65 4.96 25.73
C SER A 285 15.82 4.53 24.83
N ASN A 286 15.66 3.48 24.03
CA ASN A 286 16.68 2.98 23.12
C ASN A 286 16.22 3.20 21.68
N GLN A 287 16.59 4.37 21.14
CA GLN A 287 16.51 4.63 19.70
C GLN A 287 17.30 3.57 18.94
N GLN A 288 16.61 2.71 18.19
CA GLN A 288 17.22 1.67 17.38
C GLN A 288 17.06 1.95 15.88
N SER A 289 18.04 1.52 15.10
CA SER A 289 17.98 1.58 13.65
C SER A 289 16.87 0.65 13.10
N LEU A 290 16.51 0.84 11.84
CA LEU A 290 15.57 -0.06 11.15
C LEU A 290 15.97 -1.53 11.27
N PHE A 291 17.26 -1.81 11.14
CA PHE A 291 17.81 -3.15 11.32
C PHE A 291 17.62 -3.66 12.76
N GLY A 292 17.97 -2.86 13.77
CA GLY A 292 17.84 -3.26 15.18
C GLY A 292 16.38 -3.58 15.57
N GLN A 293 15.42 -2.83 15.03
CA GLN A 293 14.00 -3.13 15.27
C GLN A 293 13.54 -4.41 14.58
N ALA A 294 13.99 -4.67 13.36
CA ALA A 294 13.67 -5.92 12.67
C ALA A 294 14.23 -7.12 13.46
N GLU A 295 15.44 -6.99 14.00
CA GLU A 295 16.05 -7.99 14.86
C GLU A 295 15.24 -8.18 16.16
N LEU A 296 14.86 -7.11 16.86
CA LEU A 296 14.02 -7.21 18.07
C LEU A 296 12.68 -7.87 17.80
N LEU A 297 11.99 -7.48 16.73
CA LEU A 297 10.71 -8.09 16.36
C LEU A 297 10.90 -9.58 16.04
N SER A 298 11.98 -9.93 15.34
CA SER A 298 12.31 -11.33 15.05
C SER A 298 12.62 -12.13 16.30
N GLN A 299 13.38 -11.57 17.25
CA GLN A 299 13.77 -12.24 18.49
C GLN A 299 12.59 -12.32 19.48
N GLY A 300 11.70 -11.33 19.47
CA GLY A 300 10.49 -11.29 20.30
C GLY A 300 9.32 -12.12 19.76
N SER A 301 9.40 -12.60 18.52
CA SER A 301 8.37 -13.46 17.91
C SER A 301 8.55 -14.91 18.37
N LEU A 302 8.10 -15.20 19.58
CA LEU A 302 8.03 -16.58 20.09
C LEU A 302 6.75 -17.27 19.57
N PRO A 303 6.78 -18.59 19.30
CA PRO A 303 5.56 -19.33 19.01
C PRO A 303 4.56 -19.19 20.18
N ASN A 304 3.33 -18.77 19.88
CA ASN A 304 2.24 -18.71 20.87
C ASN A 304 1.71 -20.11 21.26
N PHE A 305 2.43 -21.18 20.89
CA PHE A 305 2.10 -22.58 21.12
C PHE A 305 3.36 -23.27 21.63
N ASP A 306 3.37 -23.60 22.91
CA ASP A 306 4.50 -24.20 23.62
C ASP A 306 4.24 -25.68 23.97
N ASP A 307 5.21 -26.31 24.62
CA ASP A 307 5.12 -27.73 25.01
C ASP A 307 3.96 -27.98 26.00
N ALA A 308 3.64 -26.99 26.86
CA ALA A 308 2.53 -27.11 27.79
C ALA A 308 1.18 -27.14 27.05
N TRP A 309 1.01 -26.27 26.06
CA TRP A 309 -0.14 -26.30 25.14
C TRP A 309 -0.23 -27.64 24.40
N PHE A 310 0.88 -28.12 23.83
CA PHE A 310 0.92 -29.39 23.12
C PHE A 310 0.45 -30.54 24.00
N LEU A 311 1.03 -30.67 25.21
CA LEU A 311 0.68 -31.73 26.16
C LEU A 311 -0.78 -31.63 26.63
N ALA A 312 -1.30 -30.41 26.83
CA ALA A 312 -2.69 -30.21 27.19
C ALA A 312 -3.65 -30.67 26.08
N PHE A 313 -3.36 -30.33 24.83
CA PHE A 313 -4.18 -30.75 23.69
C PHE A 313 -4.04 -32.24 23.36
N GLU A 314 -2.85 -32.81 23.51
CA GLU A 314 -2.66 -34.27 23.37
C GLU A 314 -3.44 -35.04 24.44
N LYS A 315 -3.43 -34.57 25.69
CA LYS A 315 -4.25 -35.13 26.76
C LYS A 315 -5.74 -35.02 26.44
N LEU A 316 -6.18 -33.89 25.89
CA LEU A 316 -7.56 -33.70 25.44
C LEU A 316 -7.94 -34.70 24.35
N ASN A 317 -7.06 -34.93 23.37
CA ASN A 317 -7.29 -35.91 22.31
C ASN A 317 -7.40 -37.34 22.87
N ASN A 318 -6.57 -37.70 23.84
CA ASN A 318 -6.50 -39.06 24.37
C ASN A 318 -7.55 -39.38 25.44
N GLN A 319 -8.08 -38.37 26.15
CA GLN A 319 -8.89 -38.58 27.36
C GLN A 319 -10.33 -38.05 27.25
N SER A 320 -10.64 -37.18 26.29
CA SER A 320 -12.02 -36.70 26.09
C SER A 320 -12.77 -37.61 25.10
N ASN A 321 -14.11 -37.56 25.13
CA ASN A 321 -14.92 -38.29 24.13
C ASN A 321 -14.65 -37.75 22.71
N GLU A 322 -14.63 -38.60 21.70
CA GLU A 322 -14.35 -38.24 20.31
C GLU A 322 -15.33 -37.18 19.76
N ASN A 323 -16.57 -37.17 20.26
CA ASN A 323 -17.60 -36.20 19.90
C ASN A 323 -17.68 -34.98 20.83
N ALA A 324 -16.71 -34.78 21.72
CA ALA A 324 -16.66 -33.60 22.56
C ALA A 324 -16.44 -32.34 21.71
N ILE A 325 -17.22 -31.29 22.01
CA ILE A 325 -17.09 -29.97 21.38
C ILE A 325 -16.45 -29.03 22.40
N ILE A 326 -15.37 -28.37 22.00
CA ILE A 326 -14.66 -27.42 22.84
C ILE A 326 -15.16 -26.00 22.59
N THR A 327 -15.55 -25.33 23.66
CA THR A 327 -15.88 -23.90 23.66
C THR A 327 -14.72 -23.14 24.27
N SER A 328 -14.03 -22.34 23.47
CA SER A 328 -12.93 -21.48 23.88
C SER A 328 -12.97 -20.17 23.10
N TRP A 329 -12.14 -19.21 23.50
CA TRP A 329 -11.90 -18.04 22.66
C TRP A 329 -11.33 -18.44 21.28
N TRP A 330 -11.58 -17.61 20.25
CA TRP A 330 -11.32 -17.97 18.85
C TRP A 330 -9.84 -18.19 18.51
N ASP A 331 -8.94 -17.49 19.21
CA ASP A 331 -7.48 -17.55 18.98
C ASP A 331 -6.94 -18.99 19.02
N PHE A 332 -7.56 -19.86 19.81
CA PHE A 332 -7.11 -21.24 20.03
C PHE A 332 -7.86 -22.29 19.20
N GLY A 333 -8.92 -21.91 18.48
CA GLY A 333 -9.83 -22.86 17.82
C GLY A 333 -9.10 -23.82 16.86
N HIS A 334 -8.17 -23.30 16.06
CA HIS A 334 -7.36 -24.14 15.16
C HIS A 334 -6.41 -25.08 15.89
N PHE A 335 -5.95 -24.75 17.10
CA PHE A 335 -5.11 -25.66 17.90
C PHE A 335 -5.91 -26.86 18.42
N PHE A 336 -7.14 -26.64 18.88
CA PHE A 336 -8.05 -27.71 19.28
C PHE A 336 -8.39 -28.66 18.12
N ILE A 337 -8.57 -28.13 16.92
CA ILE A 337 -8.84 -28.94 15.72
C ILE A 337 -7.59 -29.72 15.31
N ALA A 338 -6.43 -29.05 15.22
CA ALA A 338 -5.23 -29.65 14.65
C ALA A 338 -4.52 -30.64 15.60
N VAL A 339 -4.40 -30.30 16.89
CA VAL A 339 -3.66 -31.11 17.88
C VAL A 339 -4.62 -31.83 18.82
N GLY A 340 -5.67 -31.14 19.28
CA GLY A 340 -6.68 -31.73 20.16
C GLY A 340 -7.61 -32.72 19.45
N ASN A 341 -7.68 -32.69 18.12
CA ASN A 341 -8.60 -33.48 17.29
C ASN A 341 -10.05 -33.45 17.84
N ARG A 342 -10.53 -32.25 18.21
CA ARG A 342 -11.91 -32.04 18.67
C ARG A 342 -12.56 -30.90 17.89
N GLY A 343 -13.87 -31.02 17.72
CA GLY A 343 -14.68 -29.94 17.15
C GLY A 343 -14.69 -28.74 18.10
N THR A 344 -14.74 -27.53 17.54
CA THR A 344 -14.86 -26.30 18.32
C THR A 344 -16.17 -25.60 18.00
N THR A 345 -16.68 -24.81 18.94
CA THR A 345 -17.88 -23.99 18.70
C THR A 345 -17.62 -22.86 17.68
N PHE A 346 -16.41 -22.32 17.67
CA PHE A 346 -15.90 -21.39 16.65
C PHE A 346 -14.36 -21.32 16.69
N ASP A 347 -13.78 -20.65 15.69
CA ASP A 347 -12.33 -20.50 15.49
C ASP A 347 -11.99 -19.18 14.77
N GLY A 348 -10.71 -18.98 14.44
CA GLY A 348 -10.23 -17.80 13.71
C GLY A 348 -10.84 -17.60 12.32
N GLY A 349 -11.39 -18.66 11.69
CA GLY A 349 -12.10 -18.58 10.41
C GLY A 349 -13.59 -18.28 10.53
N SER A 350 -14.15 -18.41 11.74
CA SER A 350 -15.60 -18.36 12.02
C SER A 350 -15.96 -17.33 13.10
N GLN A 351 -15.22 -16.20 13.14
CA GLN A 351 -15.42 -15.06 14.04
C GLN A 351 -16.74 -14.27 13.81
N THR A 352 -17.66 -14.82 13.02
CA THR A 352 -18.94 -14.19 12.67
C THR A 352 -19.96 -14.34 13.79
N THR A 353 -20.88 -13.38 13.87
CA THR A 353 -22.04 -13.47 14.75
C THR A 353 -22.99 -14.58 14.28
N PRO A 354 -23.60 -15.35 15.19
CA PRO A 354 -23.66 -15.13 16.63
C PRO A 354 -22.55 -15.83 17.43
N ALA A 355 -21.71 -16.66 16.82
CA ALA A 355 -20.81 -17.57 17.55
C ALA A 355 -19.85 -16.83 18.49
N SER A 356 -19.25 -15.72 18.02
CA SER A 356 -18.35 -14.90 18.82
C SER A 356 -19.02 -14.14 19.97
N HIS A 357 -20.35 -13.99 19.97
CA HIS A 357 -21.08 -13.26 21.01
C HIS A 357 -21.39 -14.14 22.23
N TRP A 358 -21.49 -15.46 22.03
CA TRP A 358 -21.90 -16.41 23.06
C TRP A 358 -20.75 -17.00 23.87
N VAL A 359 -19.51 -16.69 23.49
CA VAL A 359 -18.28 -17.08 24.17
C VAL A 359 -17.57 -15.82 24.60
#